data_AF-A0A646KAU8-F1
#
_entry.id   AF-A0A646KAU8-F1
#
_cell.length_a   1.000
_cell.length_b   1.000
_cell.length_c   1.000
_cell.angle_alpha   90.00
_cell.angle_beta   90.00
_cell.angle_gamma   90.00
#
_symmetry.space_group_name_H-M   'P 1'
#
loop_
_entity.id
_entity.type
_entity.pdbx_description
1 polymer ?
#
loop_
_entity_poly.entity_id
_entity_poly.type
_entity_poly.pdbx_seq_one_letter_code
_entity_poly.pdbx_strand_id
1 'polypeptide(L)'
;MGTRLHGGPTVHHPGGGFGQWSVELVNTTDRPCRNIHPVLVFTARDRGLTPARLMLEFYDSAASRWWPAELETTSEGEVVAILDADGAGGLTVPGRAAVAVPVRLALTADTPPNQVTVNAAIVQRRGDDGDWVGESGDYRFAVLDDNGYGATVTRDELATTGNSSLLRLGAALGTVLLFGGVLALAARRLRFPRGRPPGA
;
A
#
# COMPACT_ATOMS: atom_id res chain seq x y z
N MET A 1 -11.45 1.12 10.01
CA MET A 1 -11.27 -0.15 9.26
C MET A 1 -9.99 -0.80 9.74
N GLY A 2 -9.78 -2.09 9.46
CA GLY A 2 -8.49 -2.76 9.68
C GLY A 2 -8.03 -3.47 8.41
N THR A 3 -6.72 -3.62 8.23
CA THR A 3 -6.15 -4.44 7.14
C THR A 3 -4.97 -5.27 7.62
N ARG A 4 -4.77 -6.43 6.99
CA ARG A 4 -3.64 -7.33 7.24
C ARG A 4 -3.18 -7.99 5.94
N LEU A 5 -1.87 -8.04 5.74
CA LEU A 5 -1.24 -8.84 4.69
C LEU A 5 -0.75 -10.17 5.27
N HIS A 6 -1.05 -11.29 4.60
CA HIS A 6 -0.72 -12.62 5.12
C HIS A 6 -0.67 -13.70 4.03
N GLY A 7 -0.13 -14.87 4.41
CA GLY A 7 -0.05 -16.07 3.56
C GLY A 7 1.03 -16.04 2.48
N GLY A 8 1.76 -14.93 2.34
CA GLY A 8 2.79 -14.77 1.31
C GLY A 8 4.08 -15.55 1.59
N PRO A 9 4.93 -15.67 0.56
CA PRO A 9 6.26 -16.23 0.71
C PRO A 9 7.20 -15.20 1.35
N THR A 10 8.14 -15.67 2.16
CA THR A 10 9.21 -14.84 2.73
C THR A 10 10.36 -14.63 1.75
N VAL A 11 10.31 -15.25 0.58
CA VAL A 11 11.33 -15.23 -0.47
C VAL A 11 10.65 -15.16 -1.84
N HIS A 12 11.11 -14.24 -2.70
CA HIS A 12 10.76 -14.19 -4.11
C HIS A 12 12.02 -14.35 -4.97
N HIS A 13 11.89 -15.11 -6.05
CA HIS A 13 12.93 -15.28 -7.06
C HIS A 13 12.59 -14.44 -8.30
N PRO A 14 13.49 -13.56 -8.79
CA PRO A 14 13.43 -12.92 -10.09
C PRO A 14 13.15 -13.96 -11.19
N GLY A 15 12.13 -13.72 -12.00
CA GLY A 15 11.70 -14.66 -13.05
C GLY A 15 11.02 -15.94 -12.54
N GLY A 16 10.86 -16.13 -11.23
CA GLY A 16 10.29 -17.34 -10.62
C GLY A 16 8.76 -17.46 -10.71
N GLY A 17 8.09 -16.53 -11.40
CA GLY A 17 6.63 -16.49 -11.52
C GLY A 17 5.94 -15.90 -10.29
N PHE A 18 4.63 -16.15 -10.18
CA PHE A 18 3.77 -15.52 -9.19
C PHE A 18 3.78 -16.26 -7.84
N GLY A 19 4.15 -15.54 -6.77
CA GLY A 19 3.87 -15.92 -5.38
C GLY A 19 2.54 -15.33 -4.90
N GLN A 20 1.69 -16.14 -4.26
CA GLN A 20 0.36 -15.74 -3.80
C GLN A 20 0.33 -15.36 -2.32
N TRP A 21 -0.58 -14.43 -1.99
CA TRP A 21 -0.78 -13.82 -0.69
C TRP A 21 -2.20 -13.23 -0.63
N SER A 22 -2.62 -12.73 0.53
CA SER A 22 -3.94 -12.15 0.71
C SER A 22 -3.90 -10.86 1.51
N VAL A 23 -4.64 -9.86 1.02
CA VAL A 23 -4.97 -8.63 1.74
C VAL A 23 -6.33 -8.83 2.40
N GLU A 24 -6.34 -8.97 3.72
CA GLU A 24 -7.58 -9.03 4.50
C GLU A 24 -8.02 -7.62 4.88
N LEU A 25 -9.28 -7.30 4.62
CA LEU A 25 -9.94 -6.05 5.00
C LEU A 25 -11.02 -6.37 6.03
N VAL A 26 -11.00 -5.68 7.18
CA VAL A 26 -11.95 -5.90 8.26
C VAL A 26 -12.75 -4.63 8.54
N ASN A 27 -14.08 -4.78 8.52
CA ASN A 27 -15.01 -3.74 8.92
C ASN A 27 -15.65 -4.09 10.27
N THR A 28 -15.26 -3.37 11.30
CA THR A 28 -15.78 -3.55 12.67
C THR A 28 -17.06 -2.76 12.94
N THR A 29 -17.49 -1.93 11.99
CA THR A 29 -18.72 -1.12 12.11
C THR A 29 -19.96 -1.92 11.71
N ASP A 30 -21.14 -1.43 12.05
CA ASP A 30 -22.42 -2.07 11.69
C ASP A 30 -22.89 -1.75 10.27
N ARG A 31 -22.23 -0.81 9.57
CA ARG A 31 -22.62 -0.36 8.24
C ARG A 31 -21.62 -0.83 7.19
N PRO A 32 -22.05 -1.09 5.94
CA PRO A 32 -21.12 -1.41 4.87
C PRO A 32 -20.21 -0.21 4.57
N CYS A 33 -18.91 -0.47 4.44
CA CYS A 33 -17.94 0.50 3.96
C CYS A 33 -17.80 0.33 2.44
N ARG A 34 -18.11 1.38 1.68
CA ARG A 34 -18.06 1.41 0.21
C ARG A 34 -16.89 2.25 -0.28
N ASN A 35 -16.59 2.16 -1.57
CA ASN A 35 -15.51 2.89 -2.25
C ASN A 35 -14.18 2.65 -1.53
N ILE A 36 -13.91 1.40 -1.19
CA ILE A 36 -12.67 0.99 -0.53
C ILE A 36 -11.65 0.61 -1.59
N HIS A 37 -10.52 1.31 -1.60
CA HIS A 37 -9.40 1.09 -2.50
C HIS A 37 -8.19 0.66 -1.65
N PRO A 38 -7.92 -0.65 -1.58
CA PRO A 38 -6.73 -1.15 -0.92
C PRO A 38 -5.49 -0.72 -1.70
N VAL A 39 -4.45 -0.32 -0.99
CA VAL A 39 -3.17 0.12 -1.55
C VAL A 39 -2.06 -0.70 -0.92
N LEU A 40 -1.14 -1.21 -1.72
CA LEU A 40 0.10 -1.82 -1.24
C LEU A 40 1.27 -0.86 -1.49
N VAL A 41 2.08 -0.62 -0.48
CA VAL A 41 3.29 0.21 -0.58
C VAL A 41 4.50 -0.68 -0.39
N PHE A 42 5.38 -0.70 -1.38
CA PHE A 42 6.61 -1.49 -1.40
C PHE A 42 7.81 -0.58 -1.21
N THR A 43 8.63 -0.89 -0.20
CA THR A 43 9.89 -0.19 0.07
C THR A 43 11.04 -1.18 -0.01
N ALA A 44 11.98 -0.91 -0.91
CA ALA A 44 13.25 -1.62 -1.03
C ALA A 44 14.35 -0.88 -0.26
N ARG A 45 15.33 -1.63 0.28
CA ARG A 45 16.44 -1.02 1.03
C ARG A 45 17.33 -0.09 0.19
N ASP A 46 17.55 -0.44 -1.08
CA ASP A 46 18.50 0.24 -1.97
C ASP A 46 17.83 0.98 -3.15
N ARG A 47 16.50 1.19 -3.09
CA ARG A 47 15.67 1.75 -4.19
C ARG A 47 15.77 0.99 -5.52
N GLY A 48 16.27 -0.25 -5.53
CA GLY A 48 16.38 -1.09 -6.73
C GLY A 48 15.05 -1.70 -7.23
N LEU A 49 13.96 -1.48 -6.51
CA LEU A 49 12.63 -1.97 -6.86
C LEU A 49 11.83 -0.86 -7.57
N THR A 50 11.39 -1.11 -8.80
CA THR A 50 10.67 -0.14 -9.65
C THR A 50 9.39 -0.76 -10.20
N PRO A 51 8.40 0.03 -10.64
CA PRO A 51 7.17 -0.50 -11.24
C PRO A 51 7.42 -1.46 -12.41
N ALA A 52 8.43 -1.18 -13.24
CA ALA A 52 8.79 -2.03 -14.37
C ALA A 52 9.32 -3.42 -13.97
N ARG A 53 9.72 -3.60 -12.70
CA ARG A 53 10.24 -4.86 -12.15
C ARG A 53 9.22 -5.66 -11.36
N LEU A 54 8.05 -5.09 -11.05
CA LEU A 54 6.96 -5.81 -10.40
C LEU A 54 5.84 -6.11 -11.39
N MET A 55 5.31 -7.32 -11.27
CA MET A 55 3.98 -7.65 -11.75
C MET A 55 3.14 -7.99 -10.54
N LEU A 56 2.29 -7.05 -10.11
CA LEU A 56 1.31 -7.28 -9.06
C LEU A 56 -0.07 -7.43 -9.69
N GLU A 57 -0.75 -8.50 -9.33
CA GLU A 57 -2.13 -8.71 -9.70
C GLU A 57 -2.99 -9.02 -8.47
N PHE A 58 -4.27 -8.70 -8.58
CA PHE A 58 -5.27 -9.03 -7.58
C PHE A 58 -6.45 -9.74 -8.22
N TYR A 59 -7.12 -10.56 -7.43
CA TYR A 59 -8.26 -11.30 -7.93
C TYR A 59 -9.54 -10.45 -7.78
N ASP A 60 -10.09 -10.00 -8.90
CA ASP A 60 -11.40 -9.40 -8.95
C ASP A 60 -12.46 -10.51 -8.94
N SER A 61 -13.08 -10.70 -7.77
CA SER A 61 -14.15 -11.68 -7.60
C SER A 61 -15.40 -11.38 -8.44
N ALA A 62 -15.68 -10.11 -8.75
CA ALA A 62 -16.85 -9.73 -9.54
C ALA A 62 -16.67 -10.14 -11.01
N ALA A 63 -15.48 -9.91 -11.57
CA ALA A 63 -15.12 -10.36 -12.92
C ALA A 63 -14.55 -11.79 -12.99
N SER A 64 -14.36 -12.44 -11.84
CA SER A 64 -13.77 -13.78 -11.71
C SER A 64 -12.41 -13.96 -12.42
N ARG A 65 -11.57 -12.93 -12.37
CA ARG A 65 -10.26 -12.93 -13.05
C ARG A 65 -9.18 -12.20 -12.24
N TRP A 66 -7.93 -12.47 -12.57
CA TRP A 66 -6.81 -11.67 -12.11
C TRP A 66 -6.74 -10.36 -12.91
N TRP A 67 -6.52 -9.25 -12.20
CA TRP A 67 -6.37 -7.91 -12.77
C TRP A 67 -5.01 -7.33 -12.35
N PRO A 68 -4.27 -6.69 -13.27
CA PRO A 68 -3.05 -5.98 -12.90
C PRO A 68 -3.39 -4.79 -12.00
N ALA A 69 -2.59 -4.59 -10.96
CA ALA A 69 -2.66 -3.38 -10.16
C ALA A 69 -1.99 -2.22 -10.90
N GLU A 70 -2.52 -1.02 -10.73
CA GLU A 70 -1.84 0.21 -11.19
C GLU A 70 -0.64 0.48 -10.27
N LEU A 71 0.54 0.70 -10.87
CA LEU A 71 1.79 0.88 -10.15
C LEU A 71 2.37 2.28 -10.39
N GLU A 72 2.71 2.97 -9.30
CA GLU A 72 3.36 4.28 -9.33
C GLU A 72 4.62 4.30 -8.47
N THR A 73 5.52 5.25 -8.75
CA THR A 73 6.69 5.50 -7.90
C THR A 73 6.51 6.79 -7.13
N THR A 74 6.74 6.77 -5.83
CA THR A 74 6.74 8.00 -5.00
C THR A 74 8.07 8.75 -5.14
N SER A 75 8.11 10.01 -4.72
CA SER A 75 9.36 10.78 -4.67
C SER A 75 10.44 10.15 -3.77
N GLU A 76 10.03 9.34 -2.80
CA GLU A 76 10.92 8.62 -1.89
C GLU A 76 11.44 7.29 -2.46
N GLY A 77 10.98 6.90 -3.67
CA GLY A 77 11.38 5.67 -4.34
C GLY A 77 10.61 4.43 -3.87
N GLU A 78 9.43 4.62 -3.29
CA GLU A 78 8.50 3.52 -2.97
C GLU A 78 7.70 3.18 -4.22
N VAL A 79 7.35 1.90 -4.39
CA VAL A 79 6.36 1.49 -5.40
C VAL A 79 5.01 1.38 -4.72
N VAL A 80 4.03 2.14 -5.20
CA VAL A 80 2.65 2.11 -4.72
C VAL A 80 1.81 1.34 -5.72
N ALA A 81 1.03 0.38 -5.24
CA ALA A 81 0.12 -0.42 -6.04
C ALA A 81 -1.32 -0.20 -5.59
N ILE A 82 -2.18 0.26 -6.50
CA ILE A 82 -3.60 0.48 -6.24
C ILE A 82 -4.38 -0.75 -6.71
N LEU A 83 -5.11 -1.37 -5.78
CA LEU A 83 -5.94 -2.54 -6.04
C LEU A 83 -7.33 -2.06 -6.48
N ASP A 84 -7.38 -1.48 -7.68
CA ASP A 84 -8.61 -1.01 -8.31
C ASP A 84 -8.72 -1.61 -9.72
N ALA A 85 -9.92 -2.07 -10.07
CA ALA A 85 -10.21 -2.53 -11.41
C ALA A 85 -10.86 -1.37 -12.16
N ASP A 86 -10.38 -1.06 -13.36
CA ASP A 86 -10.83 0.11 -14.12
C ASP A 86 -12.35 0.28 -14.12
N GLY A 87 -12.82 1.36 -13.50
CA GLY A 87 -14.25 1.71 -13.42
C GLY A 87 -15.09 0.93 -12.39
N ALA A 88 -14.49 0.09 -11.54
CA ALA A 88 -15.21 -0.73 -10.56
C ALA A 88 -15.74 0.05 -9.33
N GLY A 89 -15.29 1.30 -9.12
CA GLY A 89 -15.80 2.16 -8.05
C GLY A 89 -15.39 1.73 -6.63
N GLY A 90 -14.35 0.89 -6.51
CA GLY A 90 -13.83 0.37 -5.25
C GLY A 90 -14.65 -0.75 -4.62
N LEU A 91 -14.06 -1.44 -3.65
CA LEU A 91 -14.67 -2.57 -2.95
C LEU A 91 -15.74 -2.11 -1.95
N THR A 92 -16.70 -3.00 -1.69
CA THR A 92 -17.61 -2.90 -0.55
C THR A 92 -17.26 -3.97 0.49
N VAL A 93 -16.92 -3.53 1.71
CA VAL A 93 -16.71 -4.42 2.87
C VAL A 93 -17.96 -4.39 3.74
N PRO A 94 -18.73 -5.49 3.86
CA PRO A 94 -19.94 -5.53 4.67
C PRO A 94 -19.67 -5.17 6.14
N GLY A 95 -20.69 -4.67 6.84
CA GLY A 95 -20.60 -4.43 8.27
C GLY A 95 -20.31 -5.72 9.04
N ARG A 96 -19.48 -5.65 10.08
CA ARG A 96 -19.07 -6.78 10.93
C ARG A 96 -18.47 -7.96 10.15
N ALA A 97 -17.83 -7.70 9.02
CA ALA A 97 -17.28 -8.73 8.15
C ALA A 97 -15.81 -8.50 7.81
N ALA A 98 -15.16 -9.57 7.37
CA ALA A 98 -13.84 -9.55 6.74
C ALA A 98 -13.97 -9.97 5.27
N VAL A 99 -13.18 -9.35 4.40
CA VAL A 99 -13.05 -9.70 2.99
C VAL A 99 -11.57 -9.93 2.71
N ALA A 100 -11.24 -11.08 2.13
CA ALA A 100 -9.89 -11.36 1.63
C ALA A 100 -9.83 -11.03 0.14
N VAL A 101 -8.86 -10.21 -0.24
CA VAL A 101 -8.50 -9.93 -1.63
C VAL A 101 -7.23 -10.73 -1.94
N PRO A 102 -7.34 -11.83 -2.71
CA PRO A 102 -6.17 -12.55 -3.17
C PRO A 102 -5.30 -11.64 -4.03
N VAL A 103 -4.00 -11.67 -3.78
CA VAL A 103 -2.99 -10.96 -4.56
C VAL A 103 -1.91 -11.93 -4.97
N ARG A 104 -1.20 -11.61 -6.05
CA ARG A 104 -0.03 -12.37 -6.51
C ARG A 104 1.03 -11.44 -7.06
N LEU A 105 2.28 -11.72 -6.71
CA LEU A 105 3.44 -10.93 -7.11
C LEU A 105 4.44 -11.80 -7.87
N ALA A 106 4.86 -11.33 -9.03
CA ALA A 106 6.04 -11.82 -9.73
C ALA A 106 7.05 -10.68 -9.90
N LEU A 107 8.33 -11.04 -9.95
CA LEU A 107 9.45 -10.14 -10.20
C LEU A 107 10.05 -10.44 -11.57
N THR A 108 10.44 -9.41 -12.31
CA THR A 108 11.19 -9.60 -13.55
C THR A 108 12.56 -10.20 -13.27
N ALA A 109 13.12 -10.93 -14.24
CA ALA A 109 14.39 -11.65 -14.06
C ALA A 109 15.59 -10.74 -13.77
N ASP A 110 15.54 -9.46 -14.14
CA ASP A 110 16.59 -8.46 -13.88
C ASP A 110 16.46 -7.78 -12.51
N THR A 111 15.50 -8.19 -11.67
CA THR A 111 15.32 -7.61 -10.33
C THR A 111 16.52 -7.95 -9.44
N PRO A 112 17.26 -6.96 -8.90
CA PRO A 112 18.43 -7.23 -8.07
C PRO A 112 18.02 -7.80 -6.69
N PRO A 113 18.92 -8.55 -6.02
CA PRO A 113 18.69 -9.00 -4.66
C PRO A 113 18.42 -7.86 -3.69
N ASN A 114 17.45 -8.04 -2.79
CA ASN A 114 16.96 -6.97 -1.92
C ASN A 114 16.15 -7.50 -0.74
N GLN A 115 15.96 -6.67 0.28
CA GLN A 115 14.94 -6.88 1.29
C GLN A 115 13.81 -5.88 1.04
N VAL A 116 12.60 -6.39 0.84
CA VAL A 116 11.42 -5.58 0.56
C VAL A 116 10.50 -5.60 1.77
N THR A 117 10.07 -4.41 2.19
CA THR A 117 8.97 -4.23 3.15
C THR A 117 7.72 -3.83 2.40
N VAL A 118 6.59 -4.41 2.78
CA VAL A 118 5.28 -4.16 2.19
C VAL A 118 4.32 -3.76 3.29
N ASN A 119 3.63 -2.64 3.07
CA ASN A 119 2.52 -2.20 3.92
C ASN A 119 1.24 -2.22 3.09
N ALA A 120 0.13 -2.68 3.68
CA ALA A 120 -1.19 -2.57 3.10
C ALA A 120 -1.94 -1.44 3.81
N ALA A 121 -2.60 -0.58 3.04
CA ALA A 121 -3.44 0.49 3.54
C ALA A 121 -4.80 0.48 2.87
N ILE A 122 -5.76 1.16 3.51
CA ILE A 122 -7.12 1.30 3.04
C ILE A 122 -7.40 2.78 2.79
N VAL A 123 -7.64 3.13 1.53
CA VAL A 123 -8.17 4.44 1.15
C VAL A 123 -9.66 4.30 0.90
N GLN A 124 -10.48 5.13 1.55
CA GLN A 124 -11.89 5.26 1.24
C GLN A 124 -12.13 6.52 0.41
N ARG A 125 -12.55 6.38 -0.85
CA ARG A 125 -12.82 7.52 -1.72
C ARG A 125 -14.18 8.17 -1.43
N ARG A 126 -14.19 9.50 -1.39
CA ARG A 126 -15.38 10.36 -1.28
C ARG A 126 -15.31 11.44 -2.37
N GLY A 127 -15.89 11.15 -3.54
CA GLY A 127 -15.72 12.01 -4.71
C GLY A 127 -14.27 11.97 -5.18
N ASP A 128 -13.67 13.13 -5.39
CA ASP A 128 -12.27 13.26 -5.81
C ASP A 128 -11.27 13.17 -4.65
N ASP A 129 -11.76 13.13 -3.41
CA ASP A 129 -10.95 13.00 -2.20
C ASP A 129 -10.89 11.55 -1.70
N GLY A 130 -9.88 11.24 -0.89
CA GLY A 130 -9.70 9.92 -0.28
C GLY A 130 -9.22 10.03 1.17
N ASP A 131 -9.91 9.32 2.07
CA ASP A 131 -9.51 9.22 3.47
C ASP A 131 -8.77 7.92 3.75
N TRP A 132 -7.63 8.00 4.43
CA TRP A 132 -6.91 6.84 4.93
C TRP A 132 -7.62 6.32 6.19
N VAL A 133 -8.12 5.08 6.15
CA VAL A 133 -9.02 4.52 7.18
C VAL A 133 -8.53 3.24 7.86
N GLY A 134 -7.36 2.74 7.46
CA GLY A 134 -6.68 1.61 8.07
C GLY A 134 -5.34 1.31 7.41
N GLU A 135 -4.43 0.72 8.17
CA GLU A 135 -3.11 0.27 7.72
C GLU A 135 -2.76 -1.08 8.37
N SER A 136 -1.88 -1.84 7.73
CA SER A 136 -1.35 -3.09 8.26
C SER A 136 -0.05 -2.85 9.01
N GLY A 137 0.43 -3.87 9.70
CA GLY A 137 1.84 -3.95 10.03
C GLY A 137 2.70 -4.24 8.79
N ASP A 138 4.02 -4.20 8.99
CA ASP A 138 4.98 -4.53 7.95
C ASP A 138 4.98 -6.02 7.61
N TYR A 139 4.95 -6.32 6.33
CA TYR A 139 5.28 -7.63 5.78
C TYR A 139 6.65 -7.56 5.11
N ARG A 140 7.52 -8.55 5.30
CA ARG A 140 8.88 -8.54 4.74
C ARG A 140 9.17 -9.80 3.95
N PHE A 141 9.82 -9.64 2.81
CA PHE A 141 10.38 -10.74 2.03
C PHE A 141 11.77 -10.41 1.49
N ALA A 142 12.53 -11.46 1.21
CA ALA A 142 13.80 -11.39 0.51
C ALA A 142 13.61 -11.59 -0.99
N VAL A 143 14.40 -10.86 -1.78
CA VAL A 143 14.64 -11.13 -3.20
C VAL A 143 16.01 -11.77 -3.30
N LEU A 144 16.04 -12.97 -3.87
CA LEU A 144 17.29 -13.69 -4.18
C LEU A 144 17.66 -13.46 -5.65
N ASP A 145 18.91 -13.67 -6.03
CA ASP A 145 19.32 -13.79 -7.42
C ASP A 145 19.00 -15.20 -7.95
N ASP A 146 19.38 -15.42 -9.22
CA ASP A 146 19.24 -16.69 -9.93
C ASP A 146 20.08 -17.82 -9.31
N ASN A 147 21.13 -17.49 -8.57
CA ASN A 147 21.99 -18.43 -7.85
C ASN A 147 21.48 -18.73 -6.42
N GLY A 148 20.38 -18.11 -6.00
CA GLY A 148 19.79 -18.28 -4.67
C GLY A 148 20.44 -17.43 -3.57
N TYR A 149 21.28 -16.46 -3.91
CA TYR A 149 21.87 -15.52 -2.97
C TYR A 149 21.08 -14.22 -2.93
N GLY A 150 20.92 -13.61 -1.75
CA GLY A 150 20.30 -12.31 -1.68
C GLY A 150 20.19 -11.75 -0.28
N ALA A 151 19.33 -10.76 -0.12
CA ALA A 151 19.18 -10.13 1.18
C ALA A 151 18.53 -11.09 2.16
N THR A 152 18.99 -11.07 3.41
CA THR A 152 18.36 -11.85 4.47
C THR A 152 17.20 -11.06 5.07
N VAL A 153 16.11 -11.76 5.41
CA VAL A 153 15.09 -11.20 6.30
C VAL A 153 15.68 -11.22 7.72
N THR A 154 16.24 -10.11 8.17
CA THR A 154 16.84 -10.01 9.50
C THR A 154 15.74 -9.96 10.57
N ARG A 155 15.82 -10.88 11.53
CA ARG A 155 14.86 -10.99 12.63
C ARG A 155 14.90 -9.80 13.58
N ASP A 156 16.06 -9.16 13.74
CA ASP A 156 16.26 -8.03 14.67
C ASP A 156 15.58 -6.72 14.23
N GLU A 157 15.23 -6.58 12.95
CA GLU A 157 14.37 -5.47 12.48
C GLU A 157 12.88 -5.73 12.72
N LEU A 158 12.47 -6.96 13.05
CA LEU A 158 11.08 -7.30 13.40
C LEU A 158 10.66 -6.71 14.75
N ALA A 159 11.63 -6.39 15.62
CA ALA A 159 11.40 -5.77 16.93
C ALA A 159 11.20 -4.25 16.85
N THR A 160 11.45 -3.61 15.70
CA THR A 160 11.05 -2.20 15.47
C THR A 160 9.61 -2.17 14.95
N THR A 161 8.69 -2.73 15.72
CA THR A 161 7.25 -2.65 15.49
C THR A 161 6.63 -1.88 16.66
N GLY A 162 6.76 -0.56 16.60
CA GLY A 162 6.14 0.28 17.62
C GLY A 162 6.51 1.76 17.58
N ASN A 163 6.56 2.40 16.40
CA ASN A 163 6.28 3.85 16.27
C ASN A 163 6.36 4.45 14.85
N SER A 164 6.60 3.67 13.78
CA SER A 164 6.79 4.22 12.42
C SER A 164 5.48 4.65 11.70
N SER A 165 4.34 4.57 12.40
CA SER A 165 2.96 4.63 11.88
C SER A 165 2.45 6.01 11.43
N LEU A 166 3.16 7.13 11.60
CA LEU A 166 2.61 8.45 11.18
C LEU A 166 3.54 9.38 10.39
N LEU A 167 4.82 9.01 10.19
CA LEU A 167 5.81 9.93 9.59
C LEU A 167 6.34 9.54 8.21
N ARG A 168 6.01 8.35 7.69
CA ARG A 168 6.42 7.96 6.32
C ARG A 168 5.36 8.24 5.25
N LEU A 169 4.07 8.17 5.61
CA LEU A 169 2.97 8.59 4.72
C LEU A 169 2.62 10.09 4.85
N GLY A 170 3.17 10.77 5.85
CA GLY A 170 2.96 12.21 6.10
C GLY A 170 3.60 13.15 5.05
N ALA A 171 4.37 12.62 4.11
CA ALA A 171 4.96 13.37 2.99
C ALA A 171 4.26 13.13 1.64
N ALA A 172 3.14 12.40 1.59
CA ALA A 172 2.25 12.38 0.42
C ALA A 172 1.18 13.49 0.52
N LEU A 173 1.57 14.69 0.96
CA LEU A 173 0.80 15.90 0.70
C LEU A 173 1.13 16.37 -0.72
N GLY A 174 0.45 15.79 -1.71
CA GLY A 174 0.57 16.21 -3.10
C GLY A 174 -0.08 15.26 -4.09
N THR A 175 -1.41 15.36 -4.24
CA THR A 175 -2.15 15.07 -5.49
C THR A 175 -1.75 13.82 -6.29
N VAL A 176 -2.46 12.71 -6.09
CA VAL A 176 -2.71 11.78 -7.21
C VAL A 176 -3.85 12.40 -8.04
N LEU A 177 -3.46 13.26 -8.98
CA LEU A 177 -4.35 13.76 -10.02
C LEU A 177 -4.33 12.76 -11.17
N LEU A 178 -5.30 11.84 -11.23
CA LEU A 178 -5.57 11.08 -12.44
C LEU A 178 -7.05 11.20 -12.84
N PHE A 179 -7.42 12.44 -13.17
CA PHE A 179 -7.96 12.90 -14.46
C PHE A 179 -8.83 14.16 -14.25
N GLY A 180 -8.30 15.33 -14.65
CA GLY A 180 -9.12 16.51 -14.98
C GLY A 180 -8.74 17.85 -14.33
N GLY A 181 -7.74 18.54 -14.89
CA GLY A 181 -7.80 20.01 -15.05
C GLY A 181 -7.37 20.95 -13.90
N VAL A 182 -6.22 21.59 -14.15
CA VAL A 182 -5.86 22.99 -13.80
C VAL A 182 -5.36 23.30 -12.37
N LEU A 183 -4.23 24.02 -12.39
CA LEU A 183 -3.41 24.57 -11.33
C LEU A 183 -4.11 25.49 -10.30
N ALA A 184 -3.48 25.49 -9.12
CA ALA A 184 -3.16 26.62 -8.22
C ALA A 184 -4.14 26.99 -7.10
N LEU A 185 -3.47 27.40 -6.00
CA LEU A 185 -3.90 28.14 -4.80
C LEU A 185 -4.16 27.24 -3.57
N ALA A 186 -3.71 27.58 -2.36
CA ALA A 186 -2.78 28.61 -1.91
C ALA A 186 -2.50 28.28 -0.44
N ALA A 187 -1.24 28.42 -0.03
CA ALA A 187 -0.86 28.60 1.35
C ALA A 187 -1.56 29.86 1.91
N ARG A 188 -2.66 29.68 2.64
CA ARG A 188 -3.19 30.70 3.56
C ARG A 188 -4.19 30.09 4.52
N ARG A 189 -3.74 29.99 5.79
CA ARG A 189 -4.50 30.14 7.06
C ARG A 189 -4.16 29.06 8.09
N LEU A 190 -2.88 29.01 8.48
CA LEU A 190 -2.53 28.70 9.87
C LEU A 190 -2.23 30.03 10.58
N ARG A 191 -3.30 30.68 11.03
CA ARG A 191 -3.27 31.59 12.19
C ARG A 191 -4.43 31.22 13.07
N PHE A 192 -4.19 30.31 14.01
CA PHE A 192 -5.00 30.25 15.23
C PHE A 192 -4.26 30.95 16.37
N PRO A 193 -4.97 31.75 17.17
CA PRO A 193 -4.40 32.63 18.17
C PRO A 193 -3.88 31.82 19.36
N ARG A 194 -2.67 32.13 19.83
CA ARG A 194 -2.21 31.70 21.14
C ARG A 194 -2.92 32.56 22.18
N GLY A 195 -3.97 32.02 22.78
CA GLY A 195 -4.50 32.49 24.05
C GLY A 195 -3.88 31.69 25.19
N ARG A 196 -3.19 32.36 26.12
CA ARG A 196 -3.36 32.14 27.55
C ARG A 196 -2.92 33.39 28.35
N PRO A 197 -3.72 33.86 29.33
CA PRO A 197 -3.37 34.91 30.32
C PRO A 197 -2.48 34.30 31.44
N PRO A 198 -2.04 35.00 32.53
CA PRO A 198 -2.55 36.25 33.13
C PRO A 198 -1.49 37.25 33.67
N GLY A 199 -1.95 38.42 34.16
CA GLY A 199 -1.21 39.17 35.19
C GLY A 199 -1.40 40.70 35.18
N ALA A 200 -2.02 41.19 36.26
CA ALA A 200 -2.13 42.56 36.78
C ALA A 200 -3.04 43.56 36.05
#